data_AF-A0A1B0FP01-F1
#
_entry.id   AF-A0A1B0FP01-F1
#
_cell.length_a   1.000
_cell.length_b   1.000
_cell.length_c   1.000
_cell.angle_alpha   90.00
_cell.angle_beta   90.00
_cell.angle_gamma   90.00
#
_symmetry.space_group_name_H-M   'P 1'
#
loop_
_entity.id
_entity.type
_entity.pdbx_description
1 polymer ?
#
loop_
_entity_poly.entity_id
_entity_poly.type
_entity_poly.pdbx_seq_one_letter_code
_entity_poly.pdbx_strand_id
1 'polypeptide(L)'
;MTISNSTDRYILKPNDDKIENAVLSMENISLNDRGEFKCIARNAATEYANFQEASDVSFVRVKGKLAALWPFLGICAEVLIMCAIILIYEKRRNKTELEESDTDPQEQ
;
A
#
# COMPACT_ATOMS: atom_id res chain seq x y z
N MET A 1 0.81 -24.24 3.50
CA MET A 1 -0.52 -24.61 2.98
C MET A 1 -0.34 -25.00 1.52
N THR A 2 -0.83 -26.16 1.10
CA THR A 2 -0.82 -26.56 -0.32
C THR A 2 -2.04 -25.98 -0.99
N ILE A 3 -1.84 -25.21 -2.06
CA ILE A 3 -2.93 -24.59 -2.81
C ILE A 3 -3.44 -25.61 -3.83
N SER A 4 -4.70 -26.01 -3.69
CA SER A 4 -5.42 -26.83 -4.67
C SER A 4 -6.53 -26.03 -5.34
N ASN A 5 -6.93 -26.45 -6.54
CA ASN A 5 -7.99 -25.84 -7.38
C ASN A 5 -9.36 -25.69 -6.66
N SER A 6 -9.52 -26.31 -5.49
CA SER A 6 -10.71 -26.22 -4.62
C SER A 6 -10.74 -25.00 -3.69
N THR A 7 -9.70 -24.15 -3.69
CA THR A 7 -9.57 -23.04 -2.74
C THR A 7 -10.13 -21.75 -3.35
N ASP A 8 -11.38 -21.77 -3.80
CA ASP A 8 -12.24 -20.68 -4.33
C ASP A 8 -11.51 -19.50 -5.05
N ARG A 9 -10.79 -18.66 -4.30
CA ARG A 9 -10.01 -17.50 -4.77
C ARG A 9 -8.66 -17.81 -5.44
N TYR A 10 -8.14 -19.03 -5.29
CA TYR A 10 -6.86 -19.46 -5.89
C TYR A 10 -7.14 -20.39 -7.08
N ILE A 11 -6.78 -19.92 -8.27
CA ILE A 11 -7.02 -20.63 -9.53
C ILE A 11 -5.69 -21.06 -10.12
N LEU A 12 -5.54 -22.35 -10.39
CA LEU A 12 -4.39 -22.90 -11.09
C LEU A 12 -4.71 -23.02 -12.58
N LYS A 13 -3.89 -22.40 -13.43
CA LYS A 13 -4.06 -22.33 -14.89
C LYS A 13 -2.89 -23.02 -15.61
N PRO A 14 -3.10 -23.52 -16.83
CA PRO A 14 -2.01 -24.01 -17.65
C PRO A 14 -1.10 -22.87 -18.12
N ASN A 15 0.18 -23.17 -18.35
CA ASN A 15 1.10 -22.26 -19.01
C ASN A 15 0.98 -22.33 -20.55
N ASP A 16 1.71 -21.48 -21.27
CA ASP A 16 1.76 -21.45 -22.75
C ASP A 16 2.13 -22.81 -23.36
N ASP A 17 2.94 -23.60 -22.67
CA ASP A 17 3.33 -24.97 -23.05
C ASP A 17 2.28 -26.04 -22.70
N LYS A 18 1.05 -25.64 -22.31
CA LYS A 18 -0.06 -26.51 -21.89
C LYS A 18 0.24 -27.39 -20.66
N ILE A 19 1.23 -27.03 -19.86
CA ILE A 19 1.51 -27.69 -18.59
C ILE A 19 0.43 -27.26 -17.59
N GLU A 20 -0.40 -28.20 -17.15
CA GLU A 20 -1.46 -27.94 -16.16
C GLU A 20 -0.89 -27.48 -14.82
N ASN A 21 -1.66 -26.66 -14.10
CA ASN A 21 -1.31 -26.13 -12.77
C ASN A 21 0.01 -25.34 -12.69
N ALA A 22 0.54 -24.87 -13.83
CA ALA A 22 1.81 -24.16 -13.89
C ALA A 22 1.70 -22.68 -13.50
N VAL A 23 0.52 -22.07 -13.59
CA VAL A 23 0.30 -20.64 -13.30
C VAL A 23 -0.68 -20.47 -12.15
N LEU A 24 -0.27 -19.78 -11.08
CA LEU A 24 -1.13 -19.41 -9.96
C LEU A 24 -1.78 -18.04 -10.22
N SER A 25 -3.11 -18.02 -10.33
CA SER A 25 -3.95 -16.83 -10.48
C SER A 25 -4.74 -16.62 -9.18
N MET A 26 -4.63 -15.44 -8.58
CA MET A 26 -5.32 -15.10 -7.34
C MET A 26 -6.36 -14.00 -7.59
N GLU A 27 -7.60 -14.26 -7.18
CA GLU A 27 -8.68 -13.28 -7.23
C GLU A 27 -8.97 -12.71 -5.84
N ASN A 28 -9.48 -11.47 -5.79
CA ASN A 28 -9.81 -10.77 -4.54
C ASN A 28 -8.66 -10.78 -3.50
N ILE A 29 -7.51 -10.21 -3.90
CA ILE A 29 -6.30 -10.17 -3.07
C ILE A 29 -6.54 -9.34 -1.80
N SER A 30 -6.18 -9.94 -0.66
CA SER A 30 -6.23 -9.36 0.67
C SER A 30 -4.82 -9.19 1.26
N LEU A 31 -4.70 -8.41 2.34
CA LEU A 31 -3.40 -8.23 3.02
C LEU A 31 -2.83 -9.54 3.60
N ASN A 32 -3.68 -10.54 3.86
CA ASN A 32 -3.27 -11.85 4.37
C ASN A 32 -2.58 -12.71 3.29
N ASP A 33 -2.67 -12.33 2.01
CA ASP A 33 -2.03 -13.02 0.90
C ASP A 33 -0.57 -12.63 0.72
N ARG A 34 -0.07 -11.72 1.56
CA ARG A 34 1.35 -11.37 1.60
C ARG A 34 2.15 -12.54 2.18
N GLY A 35 3.10 -13.05 1.42
CA GLY A 35 3.95 -14.15 1.90
C GLY A 35 4.81 -14.76 0.80
N GLU A 36 5.50 -15.84 1.17
CA GLU A 36 6.29 -16.66 0.26
C GLU A 36 5.43 -17.78 -0.33
N PHE A 37 5.48 -17.90 -1.65
CA PHE A 37 4.82 -18.95 -2.40
C PHE A 37 5.90 -19.85 -3.01
N LYS A 38 5.79 -21.15 -2.75
CA LYS A 38 6.72 -22.14 -3.28
C LYS A 38 6.04 -22.93 -4.40
N CYS A 39 6.61 -22.87 -5.60
CA CYS A 39 6.23 -23.74 -6.71
C CYS A 39 7.04 -25.03 -6.63
N ILE A 40 6.38 -26.17 -6.86
CA ILE A 40 7.01 -27.49 -6.85
C ILE A 40 6.63 -28.20 -8.15
N ALA A 41 7.63 -28.56 -8.94
CA ALA A 41 7.47 -29.24 -10.21
C ALA A 41 7.90 -30.71 -10.07
N ARG A 42 7.05 -31.60 -10.57
CA ARG A 42 7.28 -33.05 -10.62
C ARG A 42 7.17 -33.55 -12.05
N ASN A 43 8.00 -34.51 -12.39
CA ASN A 43 7.86 -35.32 -13.60
C ASN A 43 7.95 -36.82 -13.28
N ALA A 44 7.69 -37.67 -14.27
CA ALA A 44 7.71 -39.13 -14.10
C ALA A 44 9.05 -39.66 -13.57
N ALA A 45 10.17 -39.02 -13.91
CA ALA A 45 11.49 -39.41 -13.42
C ALA A 45 11.66 -39.11 -11.93
N THR A 46 11.22 -37.93 -11.46
CA THR A 46 11.24 -37.59 -10.03
C THR A 46 10.32 -38.50 -9.21
N GLU A 47 9.17 -38.90 -9.78
CA GLU A 47 8.21 -39.79 -9.12
C GLU A 47 8.72 -41.24 -9.03
N TYR A 48 9.26 -41.78 -10.13
CA TYR A 48 9.70 -43.19 -10.18
C TYR A 48 10.99 -43.44 -9.39
N ALA A 49 11.93 -42.51 -9.43
CA ALA A 49 13.25 -42.68 -8.82
C ALA A 49 13.40 -41.97 -7.47
N ASN A 50 12.33 -41.38 -6.93
CA ASN A 50 12.32 -40.62 -5.66
C ASN A 50 13.42 -39.54 -5.60
N PHE A 51 13.71 -38.90 -6.74
CA PHE A 51 14.66 -37.77 -6.78
C PHE A 51 14.04 -36.51 -6.18
N GLN A 52 14.89 -35.59 -5.73
CA GLN A 52 14.42 -34.31 -5.21
C GLN A 52 13.65 -33.52 -6.27
N GLU A 53 12.47 -33.05 -5.88
CA GLU A 53 11.59 -32.25 -6.73
C GLU A 53 12.21 -30.88 -6.99
N ALA A 54 12.06 -30.39 -8.22
CA ALA A 54 12.46 -29.03 -8.54
C ALA A 54 11.49 -28.06 -7.85
N SER A 55 12.02 -27.06 -7.16
CA SER A 55 11.19 -26.07 -6.50
C SER A 55 11.83 -24.70 -6.48
N ASP A 56 11.00 -23.67 -6.55
CA ASP A 56 11.41 -22.27 -6.50
C ASP A 56 10.44 -21.46 -5.63
N VAL A 57 10.93 -20.37 -5.02
CA VAL A 57 10.19 -19.56 -4.05
C VAL A 57 10.07 -18.13 -4.54
N SER A 58 8.85 -17.61 -4.56
CA SER A 58 8.52 -16.24 -4.94
C SER A 58 7.83 -15.50 -3.81
N PHE A 59 8.32 -14.30 -3.47
CA PHE A 59 7.71 -13.45 -2.44
C PHE A 59 6.65 -12.52 -3.04
N VAL A 60 5.40 -12.65 -2.57
CA VAL A 60 4.29 -11.81 -3.00
C VAL A 60 4.07 -10.70 -1.98
N ARG A 61 4.14 -9.45 -2.45
CA ARG A 61 3.86 -8.25 -1.65
C ARG A 61 2.49 -7.68 -1.99
N VAL A 62 1.61 -7.65 -1.01
CA VAL A 62 0.30 -6.97 -1.12
C VAL A 62 0.39 -5.58 -0.50
N LYS A 63 -0.15 -4.57 -1.19
CA LYS A 63 -0.31 -3.20 -0.67
C LYS A 63 -1.78 -2.96 -0.29
N GLY A 64 -1.99 -2.25 0.81
CA GLY A 64 -3.35 -1.88 1.24
C GLY A 64 -3.99 -0.88 0.28
N LYS A 65 -5.31 -0.99 0.10
CA LYS A 65 -6.10 -0.11 -0.80
C LYS A 65 -5.94 1.38 -0.46
N LEU A 66 -5.82 1.71 0.83
CA LEU A 66 -5.69 3.08 1.34
C LEU A 66 -4.24 3.53 1.54
N ALA A 67 -3.25 2.71 1.17
CA ALA A 67 -1.85 3.05 1.39
C ALA A 67 -1.43 4.35 0.68
N ALA A 68 -2.01 4.63 -0.50
CA ALA A 68 -1.76 5.84 -1.27
C ALA A 68 -2.51 7.09 -0.73
N LEU A 69 -3.54 6.89 0.10
CA LEU A 69 -4.29 7.99 0.71
C LEU A 69 -3.48 8.66 1.83
N TRP A 70 -2.67 7.89 2.56
CA TRP A 70 -1.88 8.39 3.69
C TRP A 70 -0.91 9.51 3.30
N PRO A 71 -0.12 9.40 2.21
CA PRO A 71 0.68 10.52 1.71
C PRO A 71 -0.15 11.77 1.39
N PHE A 72 -1.31 11.59 0.76
CA PHE A 72 -2.19 12.70 0.42
C PHE A 72 -2.72 13.42 1.66
N LEU A 73 -3.15 12.66 2.67
CA LEU A 73 -3.62 13.22 3.93
C LEU A 73 -2.52 14.00 4.67
N GLY A 74 -1.27 13.52 4.60
CA GLY A 74 -0.11 14.23 5.12
C GLY A 74 0.09 15.61 4.48
N ILE A 75 -0.01 15.67 3.15
CA ILE A 75 0.09 16.94 2.40
C ILE A 75 -1.05 17.88 2.77
N CYS A 76 -2.30 17.39 2.86
CA CYS A 76 -3.43 18.20 3.27
C CYS A 76 -3.26 18.77 4.69
N ALA A 77 -2.77 17.95 5.63
CA ALA A 77 -2.51 18.39 6.99
C ALA A 77 -1.44 19.49 7.04
N GLU A 78 -0.38 19.36 6.26
CA GLU A 78 0.67 20.37 6.14
C GLU A 78 0.12 21.72 5.65
N VAL A 79 -0.69 21.71 4.58
CA VAL A 79 -1.32 22.94 4.07
C VAL A 79 -2.25 23.59 5.10
N LEU A 80 -3.05 22.79 5.80
CA LEU A 80 -3.95 23.30 6.85
C LEU A 80 -3.19 23.98 7.99
N ILE A 81 -2.07 23.39 8.43
CA ILE A 81 -1.21 23.98 9.47
C ILE A 81 -0.61 25.29 8.98
N MET A 82 -0.11 25.33 7.75
CA MET A 82 0.44 26.55 7.15
C MET A 82 -0.59 27.68 7.08
N CYS A 83 -1.81 27.39 6.60
CA CYS A 83 -2.90 28.36 6.57
C CYS A 83 -3.28 28.84 7.97
N ALA A 84 -3.35 27.94 8.97
CA ALA A 84 -3.67 28.31 10.34
C ALA A 84 -2.64 29.26 10.96
N ILE A 85 -1.35 29.02 10.75
CA ILE A 85 -0.27 29.89 11.23
C ILE A 85 -0.39 31.29 10.61
N ILE A 86 -0.58 31.37 9.28
CA ILE A 86 -0.74 32.65 8.57
C ILE A 86 -1.93 33.43 9.13
N LEU A 87 -3.09 32.80 9.28
CA LEU A 87 -4.30 33.45 9.80
C LEU A 87 -4.12 33.96 11.23
N ILE A 88 -3.45 33.19 12.10
CA ILE A 88 -3.16 33.64 13.48
C ILE A 88 -2.21 34.84 13.45
N TYR A 89 -1.19 34.80 12.59
CA TYR A 89 -0.23 35.90 12.45
C TYR A 89 -0.90 37.18 11.96
N GLU A 90 -1.68 37.09 10.88
CA GLU A 90 -2.44 38.23 10.34
C GLU A 90 -3.42 38.78 11.37
N LYS A 91 -4.18 37.90 12.05
CA LYS A 91 -5.12 38.32 13.09
C LYS A 91 -4.43 39.02 14.27
N ARG A 92 -3.23 38.59 14.66
CA ARG A 92 -2.46 39.22 15.73
C ARG A 92 -1.88 40.56 15.29
N ARG A 93 -1.32 40.64 14.09
CA ARG A 93 -0.79 41.88 13.52
C ARG A 93 -1.88 42.94 13.35
N ASN A 94 -3.03 42.55 12.78
CA ASN A 94 -4.14 43.46 12.56
C ASN A 94 -4.73 44.01 13.88
N LYS A 95 -4.62 43.26 14.99
CA LYS A 95 -4.94 43.79 16.32
C LYS A 95 -3.92 44.82 16.80
N THR A 96 -2.63 44.57 16.60
CA THR A 96 -1.56 45.50 17.00
C THR A 96 -1.63 46.84 16.25
N GLU A 97 -1.86 46.82 14.92
CA GLU A 97 -2.01 48.06 14.14
C GLU A 97 -3.24 48.91 14.57
N LEU A 98 -4.33 48.27 15.01
CA LEU A 98 -5.50 48.97 15.54
C LEU A 98 -5.25 49.63 16.91
N GLU A 99 -4.53 48.97 17.81
CA GLU A 99 -4.21 49.53 19.14
C GLU A 99 -3.21 50.71 19.05
N GLU A 100 -2.32 50.72 18.06
CA GLU A 100 -1.36 51.82 17.86
C GLU A 100 -2.02 53.10 17.32
N SER A 101 -3.07 52.99 16.50
CA SER A 101 -3.76 54.14 15.89
C SER A 101 -4.62 54.95 16.87
N ASP A 102 -5.06 54.35 17.98
CA ASP A 102 -5.90 55.03 18.99
C ASP A 102 -5.07 55.81 20.04
N THR A 103 -3.74 55.73 19.99
CA THR A 103 -2.85 56.33 21.00
C THR A 103 -2.08 57.55 20.48
N ASP A 104 -2.60 58.30 19.50
CA ASP A 104 -2.08 59.62 19.14
C ASP A 104 -2.59 60.65 20.16
N PRO A 105 -1.75 61.14 21.12
CA PRO A 105 -2.16 62.24 21.99
C PRO A 105 -2.34 63.48 21.11
N GLN A 106 -3.58 63.94 20.98
CA GLN A 106 -3.86 65.28 20.48
C GLN A 106 -3.29 66.30 21.48
N GLU A 107 -2.00 66.62 21.31
CA GLU A 107 -1.39 67.85 21.80
C GLU A 107 -1.90 69.02 20.96
N GLN A 108 -2.24 70.08 21.71
CA GLN A 108 -2.35 71.51 21.35
C GLN A 108 -3.73 72.07 20.97
#